data_AF-A0A926D6L0-F1
#
_entry.id   AF-A0A926D6L0-F1
#
_cell.length_a   1.000
_cell.length_b   1.000
_cell.length_c   1.000
_cell.angle_alpha   90.00
_cell.angle_beta   90.00
_cell.angle_gamma   90.00
#
_symmetry.space_group_name_H-M   'P 1'
#
loop_
_entity.id
_entity.type
_entity.pdbx_description
1 polymer ?
#
loop_
_entity_poly.entity_id
_entity_poly.type
_entity_poly.pdbx_seq_one_letter_code
_entity_poly.pdbx_strand_id
1 'polypeptide(L)'
;MKQLLFDETLPRYKGNLHTHTNRSDGVKTPDEAIFAYRKAGYDFLAITDHRLYSPGCELDGFTLLGGTELDCNDFSTRRAWHIIGIGIKEPVSIVDGTPPDVLVQKIHSAGGLAVLGHPAWSLLSPQDLLSLPGCFATELYSGISEAYGGRGDSSILCDIAAAHGYRGFLLGVDDAHFYDRDAFQSWIVLSSPSLKTADLLESLRAGRFYASEGPDIRSISIEDHVITAETSPCTRIAFFTDTFWKADRLTLGQNLQSASCVLTPRDRYVRVECTDANGKRASSQYFALTE
;
A
#
# COMPACT_ATOMS: atom_id res chain seq x y z
N MET A 1 -2.83 27.03 -13.52
CA MET A 1 -2.92 25.87 -14.44
C MET A 1 -3.23 24.66 -13.58
N LYS A 2 -4.30 23.92 -13.89
CA LYS A 2 -4.70 22.73 -13.12
C LYS A 2 -3.72 21.58 -13.36
N GLN A 3 -3.10 21.08 -12.30
CA GLN A 3 -2.26 19.88 -12.29
C GLN A 3 -3.09 18.71 -11.76
N LEU A 4 -3.18 17.62 -12.52
CA LEU A 4 -3.77 16.36 -12.06
C LEU A 4 -2.68 15.54 -11.36
N LEU A 5 -2.93 15.17 -10.11
CA LEU A 5 -2.05 14.31 -9.31
C LEU A 5 -2.49 12.85 -9.37
N PHE A 6 -3.80 12.63 -9.51
CA PHE A 6 -4.41 11.32 -9.72
C PHE A 6 -5.73 11.53 -10.47
N ASP A 7 -6.00 10.69 -11.48
CA ASP A 7 -7.24 10.75 -12.28
C ASP A 7 -7.67 9.38 -12.83
N GLU A 8 -8.82 9.37 -13.51
CA GLU A 8 -9.45 8.18 -14.09
C GLU A 8 -9.14 7.99 -15.59
N THR A 9 -7.99 8.47 -16.08
CA THR A 9 -7.67 8.38 -17.53
C THR A 9 -7.34 6.96 -18.00
N LEU A 10 -7.01 6.06 -17.08
CA LEU A 10 -6.72 4.66 -17.34
C LEU A 10 -7.73 3.73 -16.66
N PRO A 11 -7.90 2.49 -17.16
CA PRO A 11 -8.60 1.45 -16.44
C PRO A 11 -8.07 1.30 -15.01
N ARG A 12 -8.99 1.05 -14.06
CA ARG A 12 -8.71 0.90 -12.64
C ARG A 12 -8.85 -0.57 -12.26
N TYR A 13 -7.80 -1.12 -11.65
CA TYR A 13 -7.73 -2.52 -11.24
C TYR A 13 -7.58 -2.63 -9.73
N LYS A 14 -8.37 -3.49 -9.11
CA LYS A 14 -8.30 -3.84 -7.70
C LYS A 14 -7.27 -4.95 -7.52
N GLY A 15 -6.27 -4.74 -6.66
CA GLY A 15 -5.27 -5.77 -6.39
C GLY A 15 -4.79 -5.85 -4.96
N ASN A 16 -4.42 -7.05 -4.55
CA ASN A 16 -3.77 -7.29 -3.26
C ASN A 16 -2.33 -7.74 -3.47
N LEU A 17 -1.41 -7.18 -2.68
CA LEU A 17 0.04 -7.40 -2.84
C LEU A 17 0.66 -8.20 -1.68
N HIS A 18 -0.14 -8.65 -0.70
CA HIS A 18 0.34 -9.48 0.40
C HIS A 18 -0.70 -10.54 0.74
N THR A 19 -0.38 -11.81 0.50
CA THR A 19 -1.29 -12.95 0.69
C THR A 19 -0.51 -14.25 0.89
N HIS A 20 -0.93 -15.04 1.87
CA HIS A 20 -0.34 -16.32 2.20
C HIS A 20 -1.24 -17.49 1.83
N THR A 21 -0.60 -18.64 1.62
CA THR A 21 -1.21 -19.91 1.30
C THR A 21 -0.65 -21.01 2.20
N ASN A 22 -1.16 -22.22 2.05
CA ASN A 22 -0.68 -23.41 2.76
C ASN A 22 0.70 -23.89 2.34
N ARG A 23 1.39 -23.15 1.46
CA ARG A 23 2.80 -23.38 1.16
C ARG A 23 3.71 -22.78 2.25
N SER A 24 3.28 -21.75 2.96
CA SER A 24 3.85 -21.32 4.24
C SER A 24 2.93 -21.69 5.40
N ASP A 25 2.07 -20.76 5.82
CA ASP A 25 1.32 -20.78 7.07
C ASP A 25 -0.13 -20.28 6.91
N GLY A 26 -0.56 -19.99 5.68
CA GLY A 26 -1.96 -19.79 5.34
C GLY A 26 -2.74 -21.11 5.26
N VAL A 27 -4.07 -21.04 5.22
CA VAL A 27 -4.94 -22.24 5.21
C VAL A 27 -5.41 -22.66 3.82
N LYS A 28 -5.41 -21.75 2.84
CA LYS A 28 -5.84 -22.02 1.47
C LYS A 28 -4.69 -22.49 0.60
N THR A 29 -4.94 -23.40 -0.32
CA THR A 29 -4.03 -23.66 -1.44
C THR A 29 -3.89 -22.41 -2.32
N PRO A 30 -2.81 -22.29 -3.12
CA PRO A 30 -2.69 -21.22 -4.11
C PRO A 30 -3.92 -21.09 -5.02
N ASP A 31 -4.44 -22.19 -5.56
CA ASP A 31 -5.61 -22.17 -6.44
C ASP A 31 -6.88 -21.67 -5.71
N GLU A 32 -7.09 -22.08 -4.46
CA GLU A 32 -8.21 -21.61 -3.65
C GLU A 32 -8.09 -20.12 -3.30
N ALA A 33 -6.89 -19.62 -3.02
CA ALA A 33 -6.62 -18.22 -2.79
C ALA A 33 -6.94 -17.38 -4.05
N ILE A 34 -6.39 -17.78 -5.20
CA ILE A 34 -6.64 -17.14 -6.50
C ILE A 34 -8.15 -17.12 -6.80
N PHE A 35 -8.83 -18.25 -6.63
CA PHE A 35 -10.28 -18.34 -6.83
C PHE A 35 -11.05 -17.40 -5.90
N ALA A 36 -10.68 -17.34 -4.61
CA ALA A 36 -11.34 -16.49 -3.63
C ALA A 36 -11.20 -15.00 -3.98
N TYR A 37 -9.99 -14.55 -4.32
CA TYR A 37 -9.73 -13.16 -4.73
C TYR A 37 -10.45 -12.78 -6.03
N ARG A 38 -10.42 -13.65 -7.05
CA ARG A 38 -11.19 -13.45 -8.29
C ARG A 38 -12.68 -13.30 -8.01
N LYS A 39 -13.23 -14.17 -7.17
CA LYS A 39 -14.65 -14.13 -6.78
C LYS A 39 -15.00 -12.86 -6.00
N ALA A 40 -14.05 -12.31 -5.24
CA ALA A 40 -14.19 -11.05 -4.50
C ALA A 40 -13.97 -9.79 -5.37
N GLY A 41 -13.84 -9.95 -6.69
CA GLY A 41 -13.72 -8.85 -7.65
C GLY A 41 -12.34 -8.20 -7.70
N TYR A 42 -11.30 -8.92 -7.31
CA TYR A 42 -9.91 -8.50 -7.56
C TYR A 42 -9.50 -8.87 -8.97
N ASP A 43 -8.64 -8.04 -9.55
CA ASP A 43 -8.09 -8.21 -10.90
C ASP A 43 -6.65 -8.71 -10.88
N PHE A 44 -5.90 -8.49 -9.79
CA PHE A 44 -4.56 -9.05 -9.64
C PHE A 44 -4.21 -9.36 -8.18
N LEU A 45 -3.23 -10.24 -8.00
CA LEU A 45 -2.79 -10.75 -6.70
C LEU A 45 -1.28 -10.99 -6.70
N ALA A 46 -0.63 -10.82 -5.56
CA ALA A 46 0.66 -11.43 -5.29
C ALA A 46 0.49 -12.46 -4.17
N ILE A 47 0.88 -13.70 -4.42
CA ILE A 47 1.05 -14.70 -3.36
C ILE A 47 2.49 -14.56 -2.84
N THR A 48 2.63 -14.36 -1.54
CA THR A 48 3.88 -13.93 -0.90
C THR A 48 4.25 -14.84 0.26
N ASP A 49 4.08 -16.16 0.08
CA ASP A 49 4.41 -17.16 1.08
C ASP A 49 5.82 -16.94 1.68
N HIS A 50 5.93 -17.13 3.01
CA HIS A 50 7.18 -16.91 3.75
C HIS A 50 8.37 -17.68 3.16
N ARG A 51 9.39 -16.92 2.73
CA ARG A 51 10.68 -17.38 2.19
C ARG A 51 10.57 -18.34 1.00
N LEU A 52 9.40 -18.39 0.37
CA LEU A 52 9.13 -19.22 -0.79
C LEU A 52 8.81 -18.33 -1.98
N TYR A 53 9.38 -18.70 -3.12
CA TYR A 53 9.01 -18.06 -4.38
C TYR A 53 7.68 -18.62 -4.87
N SER A 54 6.74 -17.70 -5.09
CA SER A 54 5.50 -17.94 -5.78
C SER A 54 5.57 -17.26 -7.15
N PRO A 55 5.65 -18.03 -8.25
CA PRO A 55 5.80 -17.47 -9.59
C PRO A 55 4.53 -16.74 -10.04
N GLY A 56 4.72 -15.65 -10.79
CA GLY A 56 3.61 -14.93 -11.41
C GLY A 56 3.04 -15.69 -12.61
N CYS A 57 1.78 -15.43 -12.95
CA CYS A 57 1.13 -15.95 -14.15
C CYS A 57 0.01 -15.02 -14.63
N GLU A 58 -0.17 -14.94 -15.94
CA GLU A 58 -1.27 -14.18 -16.56
C GLU A 58 -2.40 -15.16 -16.87
N LEU A 59 -3.56 -14.93 -16.25
CA LEU A 59 -4.79 -15.67 -16.47
C LEU A 59 -5.78 -14.78 -17.22
N ASP A 60 -6.81 -15.37 -17.83
CA ASP A 60 -7.86 -14.58 -18.47
C ASP A 60 -8.56 -13.68 -17.45
N GLY A 61 -8.47 -12.35 -17.65
CA GLY A 61 -9.00 -11.34 -16.76
C GLY A 61 -8.44 -11.31 -15.33
N PHE A 62 -7.27 -11.92 -15.06
CA PHE A 62 -6.63 -11.85 -13.75
C PHE A 62 -5.13 -12.09 -13.82
N THR A 63 -4.33 -11.38 -13.04
CA THR A 63 -2.86 -11.55 -13.07
C THR A 63 -2.29 -11.85 -11.70
N LEU A 64 -1.46 -12.89 -11.61
CA LEU A 64 -0.56 -13.10 -10.47
C LEU A 64 0.79 -12.45 -10.74
N LEU A 65 1.21 -11.60 -9.81
CA LEU A 65 2.58 -11.11 -9.75
C LEU A 65 3.45 -12.09 -8.96
N GLY A 66 4.69 -12.28 -9.40
CA GLY A 66 5.64 -13.11 -8.65
C GLY A 66 5.88 -12.53 -7.26
N GLY A 67 5.91 -13.37 -6.22
CA GLY A 67 5.90 -12.92 -4.84
C GLY A 67 6.70 -13.78 -3.88
N THR A 68 7.12 -13.17 -2.78
CA THR A 68 7.69 -13.83 -1.57
C THR A 68 7.64 -12.84 -0.41
N GLU A 69 7.58 -13.33 0.82
CA GLU A 69 7.84 -12.51 2.01
C GLU A 69 9.11 -13.01 2.70
N LEU A 70 10.07 -12.11 2.90
CA LEU A 70 11.33 -12.39 3.60
C LEU A 70 11.30 -11.74 4.97
N ASP A 71 11.93 -12.35 5.96
CA ASP A 71 11.93 -11.83 7.31
C ASP A 71 13.32 -11.80 7.97
N CYS A 72 13.48 -10.89 8.91
CA CYS A 72 14.58 -10.84 9.87
C CYS A 72 14.05 -10.32 11.22
N ASN A 73 13.90 -11.21 12.19
CA ASN A 73 13.33 -10.87 13.50
C ASN A 73 14.43 -10.68 14.55
N ASP A 74 14.46 -9.51 15.19
CA ASP A 74 15.36 -9.17 16.28
C ASP A 74 14.58 -9.04 17.60
N PHE A 75 14.61 -10.11 18.38
CA PHE A 75 13.95 -10.16 19.69
C PHE A 75 14.66 -9.34 20.76
N SER A 76 15.92 -8.95 20.57
CA SER A 76 16.66 -8.11 21.51
C SER A 76 16.20 -6.66 21.43
N THR A 77 16.03 -6.16 20.22
CA THR A 77 15.54 -4.80 19.98
C THR A 77 14.04 -4.70 19.75
N ARG A 78 13.33 -5.85 19.78
CA ARG A 78 11.88 -5.98 19.60
C ARG A 78 11.40 -5.47 18.24
N ARG A 79 12.17 -5.75 17.18
CA ARG A 79 11.84 -5.40 15.80
C ARG A 79 11.63 -6.66 14.99
N ALA A 80 10.51 -6.73 14.27
CA ALA A 80 10.30 -7.72 13.22
C ALA A 80 10.44 -7.03 11.86
N TRP A 81 11.38 -7.46 11.04
CA TRP A 81 11.51 -6.92 9.68
C TRP A 81 10.90 -7.90 8.71
N HIS A 82 9.77 -7.54 8.12
CA HIS A 82 9.13 -8.30 7.06
C HIS A 82 9.23 -7.50 5.77
N ILE A 83 9.87 -8.06 4.75
CA ILE A 83 10.15 -7.41 3.48
C ILE A 83 9.55 -8.25 2.35
N ILE A 84 8.48 -7.74 1.74
CA ILE A 84 7.75 -8.42 0.69
C ILE A 84 8.41 -8.10 -0.66
N GLY A 85 8.69 -9.12 -1.46
CA GLY A 85 9.15 -8.97 -2.84
C GLY A 85 7.99 -9.09 -3.82
N ILE A 86 7.72 -8.05 -4.60
CA ILE A 86 6.64 -8.02 -5.60
C ILE A 86 7.22 -7.98 -7.02
N GLY A 87 6.70 -8.83 -7.91
CA GLY A 87 7.18 -8.95 -9.28
C GLY A 87 8.56 -9.59 -9.41
N ILE A 88 9.01 -10.35 -8.39
CA ILE A 88 10.26 -11.11 -8.46
C ILE A 88 10.16 -12.20 -9.55
N LYS A 89 11.27 -12.49 -10.22
CA LYS A 89 11.34 -13.41 -11.37
C LYS A 89 12.00 -14.74 -11.04
N GLU A 90 12.69 -14.81 -9.90
CA GLU A 90 13.46 -15.96 -9.47
C GLU A 90 13.44 -16.08 -7.93
N PRO A 91 13.73 -17.27 -7.37
CA PRO A 91 13.80 -17.46 -5.93
C PRO A 91 14.86 -16.59 -5.24
N VAL A 92 14.49 -16.07 -4.06
CA VAL A 92 15.40 -15.30 -3.21
C VAL A 92 15.81 -16.13 -1.99
N SER A 93 17.05 -16.62 -2.00
CA SER A 93 17.60 -17.37 -0.86
C SER A 93 18.18 -16.44 0.21
N ILE A 94 17.77 -16.68 1.46
CA ILE A 94 18.27 -15.98 2.65
C ILE A 94 18.66 -16.99 3.73
N VAL A 95 19.44 -16.53 4.71
CA VAL A 95 19.72 -17.27 5.95
C VAL A 95 19.18 -16.48 7.13
N ASP A 96 18.95 -17.15 8.26
CA ASP A 96 18.47 -16.46 9.47
C ASP A 96 19.41 -15.33 9.90
N GLY A 97 18.83 -14.18 10.25
CA GLY A 97 19.58 -12.98 10.60
C GLY A 97 20.15 -12.21 9.40
N THR A 98 19.76 -12.54 8.16
CA THR A 98 20.09 -11.69 7.00
C THR A 98 19.54 -10.28 7.24
N PRO A 99 20.39 -9.23 7.26
CA PRO A 99 19.95 -7.87 7.57
C PRO A 99 18.88 -7.33 6.60
N PRO A 100 17.97 -6.46 7.05
CA PRO A 100 16.83 -6.03 6.24
C PRO A 100 17.21 -5.25 4.97
N ASP A 101 18.30 -4.48 4.99
CA ASP A 101 18.84 -3.82 3.79
C ASP A 101 19.36 -4.81 2.75
N VAL A 102 19.94 -5.93 3.20
CA VAL A 102 20.36 -7.05 2.34
C VAL A 102 19.15 -7.78 1.75
N LEU A 103 18.06 -7.96 2.53
CA LEU A 103 16.80 -8.51 2.03
C LEU A 103 16.26 -7.67 0.86
N VAL A 104 16.22 -6.35 1.04
CA VAL A 104 15.80 -5.39 0.00
C VAL A 104 16.66 -5.51 -1.26
N GLN A 105 18.00 -5.54 -1.11
CA GLN A 105 18.92 -5.70 -2.25
C GLN A 105 18.73 -7.01 -3.02
N LYS A 106 18.48 -8.10 -2.29
CA LYS A 106 18.22 -9.41 -2.90
C LYS A 106 16.91 -9.43 -3.69
N ILE A 107 15.85 -8.81 -3.18
CA ILE A 107 14.59 -8.63 -3.92
C ILE A 107 14.81 -7.85 -5.21
N HIS A 108 15.59 -6.76 -5.16
CA HIS A 108 15.92 -5.98 -6.36
C HIS A 108 16.73 -6.79 -7.37
N SER A 109 17.68 -7.59 -6.91
CA SER A 109 18.49 -8.46 -7.77
C SER A 109 17.63 -9.51 -8.49
N ALA A 110 16.58 -10.02 -7.82
CA ALA A 110 15.56 -10.88 -8.42
C ALA A 110 14.55 -10.13 -9.32
N GLY A 111 14.76 -8.83 -9.56
CA GLY A 111 13.94 -7.97 -10.43
C GLY A 111 12.64 -7.45 -9.81
N GLY A 112 12.44 -7.67 -8.51
CA GLY A 112 11.23 -7.28 -7.78
C GLY A 112 11.30 -5.89 -7.17
N LEU A 113 10.16 -5.49 -6.62
CA LEU A 113 9.96 -4.28 -5.82
C LEU A 113 9.88 -4.70 -4.34
N ALA A 114 10.69 -4.10 -3.47
CA ALA A 114 10.69 -4.40 -2.04
C ALA A 114 9.71 -3.53 -1.23
N VAL A 115 8.76 -4.14 -0.53
CA VAL A 115 7.81 -3.49 0.38
C VAL A 115 8.22 -3.76 1.83
N LEU A 116 8.15 -2.76 2.70
CA LEU A 116 8.16 -2.98 4.15
C LEU A 116 6.77 -3.38 4.65
N GLY A 117 6.64 -4.59 5.18
CA GLY A 117 5.41 -5.17 5.74
C GLY A 117 5.03 -4.60 7.10
N HIS A 118 3.73 -4.39 7.29
CA HIS A 118 3.01 -4.09 8.54
C HIS A 118 3.86 -3.52 9.69
N PRO A 119 4.46 -2.32 9.53
CA PRO A 119 5.44 -1.80 10.49
C PRO A 119 4.85 -1.58 11.90
N ALA A 120 3.56 -1.24 12.02
CA ALA A 120 2.90 -1.06 13.31
C ALA A 120 2.74 -2.38 14.11
N TRP A 121 2.43 -3.49 13.44
CA TRP A 121 2.42 -4.83 14.04
C TRP A 121 3.83 -5.23 14.47
N SER A 122 4.80 -4.93 13.63
CA SER A 122 6.23 -5.25 13.80
C SER A 122 6.98 -4.37 14.81
N LEU A 123 6.29 -3.43 15.48
CA LEU A 123 6.85 -2.49 16.45
C LEU A 123 7.98 -1.61 15.89
N LEU A 124 7.98 -1.37 14.57
CA LEU A 124 8.93 -0.47 13.95
C LEU A 124 8.61 0.98 14.32
N SER A 125 9.61 1.86 14.20
CA SER A 125 9.52 3.29 14.44
C SER A 125 9.62 4.08 13.12
N PRO A 126 9.27 5.38 13.10
CA PRO A 126 9.51 6.23 11.93
C PRO A 126 10.98 6.24 11.46
N GLN A 127 11.93 6.08 12.40
CA GLN A 127 13.37 6.03 12.08
C GLN A 127 13.76 4.73 11.38
N ASP A 128 13.05 3.64 11.66
CA ASP A 128 13.26 2.34 11.01
C ASP A 128 12.85 2.42 9.53
N LEU A 129 11.75 3.09 9.19
CA LEU A 129 11.35 3.35 7.80
C LEU A 129 12.39 4.16 7.03
N LEU A 130 12.90 5.22 7.66
CA LEU A 130 13.96 6.07 7.08
C LEU A 130 15.27 5.31 6.86
N SER A 131 15.51 4.23 7.61
CA SER A 131 16.73 3.42 7.52
C SER A 131 16.73 2.42 6.36
N LEU A 132 15.60 2.23 5.65
CA LEU A 132 15.46 1.33 4.50
C LEU A 132 15.09 2.09 3.21
N PRO A 133 15.99 2.94 2.66
CA PRO A 133 15.70 3.76 1.48
C PRO A 133 15.48 2.94 0.20
N GLY A 134 15.81 1.64 0.19
CA GLY A 134 15.58 0.76 -0.95
C GLY A 134 14.14 0.22 -1.04
N CYS A 135 13.31 0.36 -0.02
CA CYS A 135 11.91 -0.05 -0.14
C CYS A 135 11.16 0.91 -1.08
N PHE A 136 10.47 0.36 -2.08
CA PHE A 136 9.62 1.19 -2.96
C PHE A 136 8.34 1.64 -2.24
N ALA A 137 7.88 0.85 -1.27
CA ALA A 137 6.64 1.08 -0.54
C ALA A 137 6.69 0.54 0.90
N THR A 138 5.68 0.92 1.67
CA THR A 138 5.37 0.40 3.00
C THR A 138 3.88 0.17 3.12
N GLU A 139 3.49 -0.84 3.86
CA GLU A 139 2.09 -1.09 4.18
C GLU A 139 1.58 -0.02 5.15
N LEU A 140 0.66 0.80 4.65
CA LEU A 140 -0.10 1.75 5.44
C LEU A 140 -1.16 1.04 6.26
N TYR A 141 -1.78 0.01 5.69
CA TYR A 141 -2.79 -0.81 6.34
C TYR A 141 -2.59 -2.29 6.02
N SER A 142 -2.64 -3.15 7.05
CA SER A 142 -2.64 -4.62 6.94
C SER A 142 -3.88 -5.23 7.61
N GLY A 143 -4.63 -6.03 6.85
CA GLY A 143 -5.89 -6.65 7.27
C GLY A 143 -5.73 -7.64 8.42
N ILE A 144 -4.80 -8.59 8.33
CA ILE A 144 -4.52 -9.53 9.42
C ILE A 144 -4.03 -8.81 10.66
N SER A 145 -3.20 -7.76 10.46
CA SER A 145 -2.63 -7.00 11.55
C SER A 145 -3.70 -6.30 12.39
N GLU A 146 -4.76 -5.84 11.73
CA GLU A 146 -5.95 -5.35 12.44
C GLU A 146 -6.73 -6.50 13.08
N ALA A 147 -7.11 -7.50 12.29
CA ALA A 147 -8.04 -8.55 12.70
C ALA A 147 -7.57 -9.39 13.88
N TYR A 148 -6.25 -9.55 14.06
CA TYR A 148 -5.66 -10.40 15.08
C TYR A 148 -4.85 -9.66 16.15
N GLY A 149 -4.58 -8.36 15.97
CA GLY A 149 -3.70 -7.61 16.88
C GLY A 149 -4.04 -6.14 17.08
N GLY A 150 -5.07 -5.61 16.39
CA GLY A 150 -5.47 -4.20 16.49
C GLY A 150 -4.36 -3.23 16.10
N ARG A 151 -3.46 -3.65 15.20
CA ARG A 151 -2.27 -2.92 14.74
C ARG A 151 -2.22 -2.84 13.22
N GLY A 152 -3.37 -2.80 12.55
CA GLY A 152 -3.40 -2.70 11.10
C GLY A 152 -2.92 -1.35 10.58
N ASP A 153 -3.18 -0.27 11.33
CA ASP A 153 -2.92 1.10 10.89
C ASP A 153 -1.50 1.58 11.19
N SER A 154 -0.74 1.85 10.13
CA SER A 154 0.62 2.42 10.18
C SER A 154 0.68 3.90 9.76
N SER A 155 -0.46 4.56 9.55
CA SER A 155 -0.53 5.94 9.02
C SER A 155 0.24 6.97 9.83
N ILE A 156 0.07 7.00 11.15
CA ILE A 156 0.80 7.95 12.02
C ILE A 156 2.31 7.76 11.89
N LEU A 157 2.76 6.51 11.86
CA LEU A 157 4.18 6.19 11.72
C LEU A 157 4.72 6.66 10.37
N CYS A 158 3.97 6.40 9.29
CA CYS A 158 4.33 6.80 7.93
C CYS A 158 4.35 8.33 7.79
N ASP A 159 3.37 9.05 8.33
CA ASP A 159 3.26 10.51 8.22
C ASP A 159 4.39 11.22 8.98
N ILE A 160 4.74 10.73 10.18
CA ILE A 160 5.90 11.24 10.94
C ILE A 160 7.19 10.99 10.15
N ALA A 161 7.37 9.78 9.59
CA ALA A 161 8.53 9.50 8.75
C ALA A 161 8.56 10.42 7.51
N ALA A 162 7.42 10.70 6.89
CA ALA A 162 7.31 11.58 5.74
C ALA A 162 7.66 13.04 6.08
N ALA A 163 7.29 13.54 7.27
CA ALA A 163 7.77 14.84 7.74
C ALA A 163 9.31 14.92 7.83
N HIS A 164 9.99 13.76 7.98
CA HIS A 164 11.44 13.64 8.04
C HIS A 164 12.10 13.12 6.75
N GLY A 165 11.36 13.11 5.62
CA GLY A 165 11.92 12.83 4.30
C GLY A 165 11.61 11.45 3.72
N TYR A 166 10.86 10.59 4.42
CA TYR A 166 10.38 9.34 3.85
C TYR A 166 9.40 9.61 2.70
N ARG A 167 9.56 8.94 1.56
CA ARG A 167 8.73 9.12 0.35
C ARG A 167 8.39 7.80 -0.33
N GLY A 168 8.49 6.67 0.36
CA GLY A 168 8.00 5.39 -0.17
C GLY A 168 6.49 5.44 -0.38
N PHE A 169 5.99 4.66 -1.33
CA PHE A 169 4.55 4.55 -1.57
C PHE A 169 3.84 3.81 -0.42
N LEU A 170 2.53 3.98 -0.36
CA LEU A 170 1.65 3.50 0.69
C LEU A 170 0.70 2.44 0.13
N LEU A 171 0.75 1.24 0.71
CA LEU A 171 -0.10 0.12 0.31
C LEU A 171 -1.18 -0.17 1.36
N GLY A 172 -2.36 -0.53 0.88
CA GLY A 172 -3.37 -1.24 1.66
C GLY A 172 -3.35 -2.70 1.22
N VAL A 173 -3.22 -3.63 2.17
CA VAL A 173 -3.14 -5.06 1.89
C VAL A 173 -3.93 -5.86 2.91
N ASP A 174 -4.23 -7.10 2.56
CA ASP A 174 -4.86 -8.04 3.48
C ASP A 174 -3.85 -8.76 4.38
N ASP A 175 -2.73 -9.21 3.81
CA ASP A 175 -1.81 -10.15 4.47
C ASP A 175 -2.56 -11.41 4.97
N ALA A 176 -3.43 -11.92 4.08
CA ALA A 176 -4.41 -12.96 4.42
C ALA A 176 -3.75 -14.33 4.63
N HIS A 177 -4.10 -14.99 5.73
CA HIS A 177 -3.66 -16.34 6.07
C HIS A 177 -4.86 -17.28 6.25
N PHE A 178 -5.87 -16.86 7.01
CA PHE A 178 -6.96 -17.72 7.50
C PHE A 178 -8.25 -17.58 6.67
N TYR A 179 -8.43 -16.46 5.98
CA TYR A 179 -9.57 -16.12 5.13
C TYR A 179 -10.93 -16.12 5.87
N ASP A 180 -10.90 -15.99 7.19
CA ASP A 180 -12.09 -15.91 8.04
C ASP A 180 -12.47 -14.46 8.37
N ARG A 181 -11.46 -13.61 8.60
CA ARG A 181 -11.62 -12.16 8.89
C ARG A 181 -10.45 -11.28 8.45
N ASP A 182 -9.38 -11.86 7.91
CA ASP A 182 -8.16 -11.17 7.47
C ASP A 182 -8.11 -10.90 5.96
N ALA A 183 -8.91 -11.62 5.16
CA ALA A 183 -9.02 -11.39 3.72
C ALA A 183 -10.06 -10.31 3.37
N PHE A 184 -9.83 -9.64 2.24
CA PHE A 184 -10.73 -8.64 1.64
C PHE A 184 -11.00 -7.41 2.50
N GLN A 185 -10.07 -7.08 3.39
CA GLN A 185 -10.12 -5.92 4.27
C GLN A 185 -9.50 -4.67 3.63
N SER A 186 -8.42 -4.83 2.84
CA SER A 186 -7.76 -3.73 2.15
C SER A 186 -7.05 -4.17 0.87
N TRP A 187 -6.83 -3.21 -0.02
CA TRP A 187 -6.24 -3.41 -1.33
C TRP A 187 -5.67 -2.11 -1.87
N ILE A 188 -5.02 -2.19 -3.03
CA ILE A 188 -4.75 -1.02 -3.86
C ILE A 188 -5.71 -0.96 -5.03
N VAL A 189 -6.04 0.27 -5.44
CA VAL A 189 -6.66 0.52 -6.74
C VAL A 189 -5.62 1.14 -7.65
N LEU A 190 -5.22 0.39 -8.68
CA LEU A 190 -4.13 0.71 -9.60
C LEU A 190 -4.69 1.13 -10.96
N SER A 191 -4.32 2.32 -11.42
CA SER A 191 -4.59 2.80 -12.77
C SER A 191 -3.52 2.27 -13.73
N SER A 192 -3.91 1.38 -14.65
CA SER A 192 -2.96 0.70 -15.56
C SER A 192 -3.58 0.50 -16.96
N PRO A 193 -2.80 0.53 -18.05
CA PRO A 193 -3.34 0.35 -19.40
C PRO A 193 -3.87 -1.08 -19.66
N SER A 194 -3.37 -2.10 -18.97
CA SER A 194 -3.88 -3.48 -19.07
C SER A 194 -3.54 -4.30 -17.83
N LEU A 195 -4.06 -5.53 -17.75
CA LEU A 195 -3.70 -6.50 -16.70
C LEU A 195 -2.38 -7.23 -16.96
N LYS A 196 -1.63 -6.93 -18.03
CA LYS A 196 -0.34 -7.57 -18.27
C LYS A 196 0.63 -7.26 -17.14
N THR A 197 1.42 -8.25 -16.75
CA THR A 197 2.40 -8.17 -15.65
C THR A 197 3.32 -6.95 -15.80
N ALA A 198 3.80 -6.69 -17.02
CA ALA A 198 4.68 -5.56 -17.31
C ALA A 198 3.99 -4.21 -17.04
N ASP A 199 2.76 -4.05 -17.53
CA ASP A 199 1.98 -2.81 -17.39
C ASP A 199 1.61 -2.54 -15.92
N LEU A 200 1.24 -3.58 -15.18
CA LEU A 200 0.96 -3.49 -13.74
C LEU A 200 2.22 -3.05 -12.96
N LEU A 201 3.37 -3.69 -13.20
CA LEU A 201 4.62 -3.35 -12.53
C LEU A 201 5.14 -1.96 -12.91
N GLU A 202 4.96 -1.52 -14.15
CA GLU A 202 5.28 -0.14 -14.57
C GLU A 202 4.36 0.87 -13.88
N SER A 203 3.07 0.59 -13.81
CA SER A 203 2.08 1.46 -13.17
C SER A 203 2.32 1.58 -11.65
N LEU A 204 2.73 0.48 -11.01
CA LEU A 204 3.18 0.47 -9.61
C LEU A 204 4.42 1.35 -9.42
N ARG A 205 5.46 1.20 -10.25
CA ARG A 205 6.66 2.04 -10.19
C ARG A 205 6.36 3.52 -10.40
N ALA A 206 5.36 3.83 -11.22
CA ALA A 206 4.89 5.19 -11.47
C ALA A 206 3.97 5.76 -10.36
N GLY A 207 3.64 4.98 -9.32
CA GLY A 207 2.81 5.44 -8.21
C GLY A 207 1.35 5.69 -8.58
N ARG A 208 0.83 5.07 -9.65
CA ARG A 208 -0.52 5.32 -10.19
C ARG A 208 -1.62 4.58 -9.40
N PHE A 209 -1.54 4.59 -8.09
CA PHE A 209 -2.47 3.85 -7.23
C PHE A 209 -2.70 4.54 -5.90
N TYR A 210 -3.74 4.10 -5.21
CA TYR A 210 -4.03 4.47 -3.83
C TYR A 210 -4.48 3.25 -3.04
N ALA A 211 -4.31 3.30 -1.71
CA ALA A 211 -4.76 2.26 -0.80
C ALA A 211 -6.25 2.44 -0.47
N SER A 212 -7.03 1.37 -0.39
CA SER A 212 -8.46 1.43 -0.06
C SER A 212 -8.91 0.24 0.79
N GLU A 213 -9.89 0.50 1.66
CA GLU A 213 -10.68 -0.47 2.40
C GLU A 213 -12.16 -0.46 1.93
N GLY A 214 -12.47 0.27 0.85
CA GLY A 214 -13.83 0.45 0.35
C GLY A 214 -14.02 1.73 -0.48
N PRO A 215 -13.72 2.92 0.07
CA PRO A 215 -13.95 4.19 -0.62
C PRO A 215 -13.12 4.34 -1.90
N ASP A 216 -13.66 5.10 -2.86
CA ASP A 216 -12.96 5.50 -4.07
C ASP A 216 -12.37 6.90 -3.96
N ILE A 217 -11.12 7.06 -4.40
CA ILE A 217 -10.55 8.33 -4.81
C ILE A 217 -10.71 8.42 -6.33
N ARG A 218 -11.51 9.38 -6.81
CA ARG A 218 -11.82 9.57 -8.23
C ARG A 218 -10.81 10.51 -8.89
N SER A 219 -10.50 11.62 -8.23
CA SER A 219 -9.49 12.56 -8.72
C SER A 219 -8.83 13.32 -7.58
N ILE A 220 -7.57 13.71 -7.79
CA ILE A 220 -6.85 14.66 -6.95
C ILE A 220 -6.17 15.65 -7.89
N SER A 221 -6.39 16.94 -7.63
CA SER A 221 -5.86 18.01 -8.47
C SER A 221 -5.41 19.21 -7.65
N ILE A 222 -4.46 19.96 -8.19
CA ILE A 222 -4.01 21.24 -7.65
C ILE A 222 -4.25 22.33 -8.68
N GLU A 223 -4.91 23.41 -8.27
CA GLU A 223 -5.08 24.63 -9.06
C GLU A 223 -4.94 25.84 -8.13
N ASP A 224 -4.09 26.80 -8.49
CA ASP A 224 -3.85 28.04 -7.74
C ASP A 224 -3.61 27.83 -6.23
N HIS A 225 -2.72 26.88 -5.91
CA HIS A 225 -2.39 26.42 -4.55
C HIS A 225 -3.53 25.77 -3.78
N VAL A 226 -4.66 25.46 -4.41
CA VAL A 226 -5.75 24.72 -3.79
C VAL A 226 -5.69 23.28 -4.26
N ILE A 227 -5.46 22.35 -3.31
CA ILE A 227 -5.66 20.92 -3.59
C ILE A 227 -7.13 20.59 -3.43
N THR A 228 -7.68 19.84 -4.37
CA THR A 228 -9.06 19.33 -4.34
C THR A 228 -9.06 17.84 -4.59
N ALA A 229 -9.81 17.11 -3.76
CA ALA A 229 -10.03 15.68 -3.91
C ALA A 229 -11.51 15.41 -4.22
N GLU A 230 -11.77 14.49 -5.13
CA GLU A 230 -13.09 13.96 -5.46
C GLU A 230 -13.13 12.48 -5.11
N THR A 231 -14.19 12.05 -4.44
CA THR A 231 -14.28 10.72 -3.83
C THR A 231 -15.68 10.12 -3.99
N SER A 232 -15.82 8.81 -3.72
CA SER A 232 -17.13 8.23 -3.38
C SER A 232 -17.75 8.92 -2.14
N PRO A 233 -19.05 8.76 -1.88
CA PRO A 233 -19.68 9.24 -0.64
C PRO A 233 -18.88 8.95 0.64
N CYS A 234 -18.43 10.00 1.31
CA CYS A 234 -17.64 9.96 2.54
C CYS A 234 -18.27 10.76 3.68
N THR A 235 -17.82 10.51 4.91
CA THR A 235 -18.12 11.33 6.10
C THR A 235 -16.99 12.28 6.46
N ARG A 236 -15.77 11.97 5.99
CA ARG A 236 -14.55 12.71 6.28
C ARG A 236 -13.63 12.72 5.06
N ILE A 237 -13.07 13.88 4.73
CA ILE A 237 -11.95 14.02 3.78
C ILE A 237 -10.86 14.88 4.45
N ALA A 238 -9.64 14.35 4.53
CA ALA A 238 -8.50 14.95 5.22
C ALA A 238 -7.30 15.12 4.29
N PHE A 239 -6.55 16.21 4.49
CA PHE A 239 -5.33 16.57 3.76
C PHE A 239 -4.16 16.61 4.75
N PHE A 240 -3.35 15.56 4.74
CA PHE A 240 -2.16 15.41 5.58
C PHE A 240 -0.98 16.10 4.92
N THR A 241 -0.48 17.16 5.55
CA THR A 241 0.76 17.85 5.17
C THR A 241 1.70 17.90 6.37
N ASP A 242 2.93 18.35 6.17
CA ASP A 242 3.92 18.55 7.23
C ASP A 242 3.80 19.89 7.98
N THR A 243 2.77 20.68 7.67
CA THR A 243 2.42 21.83 8.50
C THR A 243 1.64 21.37 9.74
N PHE A 244 2.12 21.72 10.94
CA PHE A 244 1.56 21.22 12.20
C PHE A 244 0.10 21.58 12.44
N TRP A 245 -0.31 22.81 12.12
CA TRP A 245 -1.70 23.27 12.32
C TRP A 245 -2.22 24.03 11.10
N LYS A 246 -3.46 23.72 10.71
CA LYS A 246 -4.15 24.27 9.55
C LYS A 246 -5.65 23.98 9.67
N ALA A 247 -6.48 25.00 9.56
CA ALA A 247 -7.91 24.91 9.86
C ALA A 247 -8.73 24.14 8.81
N ASP A 248 -8.33 24.22 7.54
CA ASP A 248 -9.06 23.66 6.38
C ASP A 248 -8.56 22.27 5.94
N ARG A 249 -7.68 21.64 6.73
CA ARG A 249 -7.13 20.30 6.40
C ARG A 249 -8.14 19.17 6.50
N LEU A 250 -9.32 19.42 7.06
CA LEU A 250 -10.31 18.38 7.38
C LEU A 250 -11.71 18.91 7.08
N THR A 251 -12.42 18.20 6.22
CA THR A 251 -13.84 18.44 5.97
C THR A 251 -14.65 17.28 6.53
N LEU A 252 -15.69 17.60 7.32
CA LEU A 252 -16.64 16.66 7.90
C LEU A 252 -18.04 16.93 7.35
N GLY A 253 -18.82 15.87 7.13
CA GLY A 253 -20.15 16.00 6.58
C GLY A 253 -20.83 14.65 6.37
N GLN A 254 -22.00 14.69 5.74
CA GLN A 254 -22.69 13.50 5.28
C GLN A 254 -22.63 13.46 3.76
N ASN A 255 -22.32 12.30 3.18
CA ASN A 255 -22.26 12.13 1.73
C ASN A 255 -21.32 13.14 1.03
N LEU A 256 -20.19 13.46 1.67
CA LEU A 256 -19.14 14.28 1.09
C LEU A 256 -18.54 13.56 -0.10
N GLN A 257 -18.54 14.20 -1.27
CA GLN A 257 -17.91 13.65 -2.47
C GLN A 257 -16.76 14.52 -2.98
N SER A 258 -16.54 15.67 -2.35
CA SER A 258 -15.39 16.53 -2.64
C SER A 258 -15.05 17.38 -1.42
N ALA A 259 -13.76 17.72 -1.29
CA ALA A 259 -13.25 18.71 -0.36
C ALA A 259 -11.98 19.34 -0.94
N SER A 260 -11.60 20.49 -0.39
CA SER A 260 -10.42 21.24 -0.81
C SER A 260 -9.66 21.80 0.39
N CYS A 261 -8.36 22.06 0.20
CA CYS A 261 -7.46 22.64 1.19
C CYS A 261 -6.48 23.60 0.49
N VAL A 262 -6.21 24.76 1.08
CA VAL A 262 -5.30 25.78 0.53
C VAL A 262 -3.87 25.48 0.93
N LEU A 263 -3.05 24.95 0.04
CA LEU A 263 -1.62 24.69 0.27
C LEU A 263 -0.85 25.97 0.62
N THR A 264 0.11 25.84 1.52
CA THR A 264 0.98 26.92 1.98
C THR A 264 2.42 26.68 1.52
N PRO A 265 3.27 27.73 1.48
CA PRO A 265 4.70 27.55 1.16
C PRO A 265 5.47 26.64 2.14
N ARG A 266 4.87 26.26 3.28
CA ARG A 266 5.48 25.33 4.24
C ARG A 266 5.13 23.87 3.96
N ASP A 267 4.09 23.61 3.17
CA ASP A 267 3.66 22.25 2.84
C ASP A 267 4.60 21.67 1.80
N ARG A 268 5.47 20.72 2.18
CA ARG A 268 6.41 20.04 1.26
C ARG A 268 5.79 18.83 0.57
N TYR A 269 4.71 18.30 1.14
CA TYR A 269 3.93 17.23 0.54
C TYR A 269 2.48 17.31 1.01
N VAL A 270 1.61 16.59 0.30
CA VAL A 270 0.25 16.33 0.74
C VAL A 270 -0.15 14.88 0.46
N ARG A 271 -0.84 14.26 1.41
CA ARG A 271 -1.54 12.98 1.28
C ARG A 271 -3.03 13.22 1.57
N VAL A 272 -3.90 12.65 0.75
CA VAL A 272 -5.35 12.74 0.93
C VAL A 272 -5.86 11.44 1.50
N GLU A 273 -6.73 11.51 2.51
CA GLU A 273 -7.46 10.36 3.03
C GLU A 273 -8.95 10.68 3.09
N CYS A 274 -9.78 9.74 2.67
CA CYS A 274 -11.22 9.82 2.86
C CYS A 274 -11.71 8.65 3.72
N THR A 275 -12.84 8.85 4.40
CA THR A 275 -13.47 7.83 5.26
C THR A 275 -14.96 7.78 4.98
N ASP A 276 -15.51 6.60 4.73
CA ASP A 276 -16.94 6.41 4.50
C ASP A 276 -17.78 6.42 5.79
N ALA A 277 -19.06 6.07 5.68
CA ALA A 277 -19.99 5.98 6.82
C ALA A 277 -19.75 4.75 7.71
N ASN A 278 -19.01 3.75 7.24
CA ASN A 278 -18.67 2.54 7.97
C ASN A 278 -17.28 2.63 8.64
N GLY A 279 -16.59 3.76 8.50
CA GLY A 279 -15.23 3.96 9.02
C GLY A 279 -14.14 3.37 8.12
N LYS A 280 -14.47 2.88 6.92
CA LYS A 280 -13.49 2.38 5.94
C LYS A 280 -12.83 3.55 5.24
N ARG A 281 -11.54 3.40 4.91
CA ARG A 281 -10.71 4.50 4.41
C ARG A 281 -10.15 4.24 3.03
N ALA A 282 -9.82 5.32 2.32
CA ALA A 282 -8.89 5.26 1.20
C ALA A 282 -7.84 6.37 1.35
N SER A 283 -6.59 6.07 1.04
CA SER A 283 -5.46 6.99 1.17
C SER A 283 -4.67 7.05 -0.12
N SER A 284 -4.41 8.27 -0.60
CA SER A 284 -3.50 8.54 -1.71
C SER A 284 -2.03 8.27 -1.32
N GLN A 285 -1.15 8.42 -2.29
CA GLN A 285 0.29 8.56 -2.07
C GLN A 285 0.63 9.95 -1.50
N TYR A 286 1.89 10.12 -1.09
CA TYR A 286 2.46 11.44 -0.85
C TYR A 286 2.74 12.14 -2.19
N PHE A 287 2.04 13.24 -2.46
CA PHE A 287 2.35 14.11 -3.59
C PHE A 287 3.33 15.17 -3.12
N ALA A 288 4.53 15.17 -3.70
CA ALA A 288 5.51 16.23 -3.45
C ALA A 288 4.96 17.56 -3.97
N LEU A 289 5.01 18.58 -3.12
CA LEU A 289 4.66 19.96 -3.44
C LEU A 289 5.98 20.69 -3.57
N THR A 290 6.60 20.61 -4.73
CA THR A 290 7.84 21.36 -5.00
C THR A 290 7.56 22.87 -4.93
N GLU A 291 8.55 23.63 -4.48
CA GLU A 291 8.67 25.05 -4.86
C GLU A 291 8.87 25.19 -6.39
#